data_AF-A0A428WXM5-F1
#
_entry.id   AF-A0A428WXM5-F1
#
_cell.length_a   1.000
_cell.length_b   1.000
_cell.length_c   1.000
_cell.angle_alpha   90.00
_cell.angle_beta   90.00
_cell.angle_gamma   90.00
#
_symmetry.space_group_name_H-M   'P 1'
#
loop_
_entity.id
_entity.type
_entity.pdbx_description
1 polymer ?
#
loop_
_entity_poly.entity_id
_entity_poly.type
_entity_poly.pdbx_seq_one_letter_code
_entity_poly.pdbx_strand_id
1 'polypeptide(L)'
;MGSIDVMASKMTNKAVERLKARQAAERVALEAAAEAAAAVGRAVERRSVEVARLDAAVADAERGADVALAVLASLVPADVAAVLTEETPARVRLGQQRAPVEDVTARVEQLTGGVVVARRRGRPRGSGAARTGRAAAEVPAAGVEAPEPVRVERPVLS
;
A
#
# COMPACT_ATOMS: atom_id res chain seq x y z
N MET A 1 59.24 -19.70 -62.83
CA MET A 1 58.95 -19.86 -61.38
C MET A 1 58.22 -18.67 -60.74
N GLY A 2 58.17 -17.45 -61.32
CA GLY A 2 57.60 -16.28 -60.64
C GLY A 2 56.07 -16.06 -60.65
N SER A 3 55.26 -16.84 -61.37
CA SER A 3 53.80 -16.59 -61.46
C SER A 3 53.00 -17.15 -60.29
N ILE A 4 53.48 -18.23 -59.66
CA ILE A 4 52.81 -18.93 -58.56
C ILE A 4 52.89 -18.11 -57.26
N ASP A 5 54.06 -17.53 -56.96
CA ASP A 5 54.24 -16.66 -55.78
C ASP A 5 53.42 -15.36 -55.87
N VAL A 6 53.27 -14.79 -57.06
CA VAL A 6 52.45 -13.58 -57.27
C VAL A 6 50.96 -13.89 -57.08
N MET A 7 50.47 -15.05 -57.51
CA MET A 7 49.09 -15.48 -57.25
C MET A 7 48.85 -15.77 -55.76
N ALA A 8 49.78 -16.46 -55.10
CA ALA A 8 49.69 -16.73 -53.67
C ALA A 8 49.63 -15.44 -52.85
N SER A 9 50.49 -14.46 -53.16
CA SER A 9 50.51 -13.13 -52.53
C SER A 9 49.23 -12.31 -52.77
N LYS A 10 48.64 -12.39 -53.97
CA LYS A 10 47.34 -11.72 -54.24
C LYS A 10 46.19 -12.35 -53.48
N MET A 11 46.18 -13.67 -53.33
CA MET A 11 45.14 -14.40 -52.59
C MET A 11 45.21 -14.10 -51.09
N THR A 12 46.40 -14.03 -50.50
CA THR A 12 46.58 -13.65 -49.09
C THR A 12 46.18 -12.20 -48.84
N ASN A 13 46.57 -11.26 -49.70
CA ASN A 13 46.14 -9.85 -49.59
C ASN A 13 44.62 -9.71 -49.66
N LYS A 14 43.95 -10.45 -50.56
CA LYS A 14 42.48 -10.45 -50.65
C LYS A 14 41.82 -11.03 -49.39
N ALA A 15 42.41 -12.06 -48.79
CA ALA A 15 41.93 -12.63 -47.52
C ALA A 15 42.08 -11.64 -46.37
N VAL A 16 43.20 -10.91 -46.30
CA VAL A 16 43.45 -9.88 -45.29
C VAL A 16 42.45 -8.73 -45.42
N GLU A 17 42.19 -8.23 -46.63
CA GLU A 17 41.21 -7.15 -46.84
C GLU A 17 39.79 -7.58 -46.47
N ARG A 18 39.40 -8.84 -46.76
CA ARG A 18 38.11 -9.40 -46.30
C ARG A 18 38.02 -9.49 -44.78
N LEU A 19 39.11 -9.89 -44.12
CA LEU A 19 39.15 -9.95 -42.66
C LEU A 19 39.02 -8.56 -42.04
N LYS A 20 39.74 -7.56 -42.57
CA LYS A 20 39.62 -6.16 -42.11
C LYS A 20 38.21 -5.61 -42.30
N ALA A 21 37.59 -5.85 -43.45
CA ALA A 21 36.22 -5.43 -43.71
C ALA A 21 35.23 -6.08 -42.73
N ARG A 22 35.41 -7.37 -42.43
CA ARG A 22 34.58 -8.07 -41.42
C ARG A 22 34.77 -7.49 -40.02
N GLN A 23 36.02 -7.25 -39.60
CA GLN A 23 36.31 -6.65 -38.29
C GLN A 23 35.76 -5.23 -38.17
N ALA A 24 35.82 -4.43 -39.24
CA ALA A 24 35.23 -3.10 -39.27
C ALA A 24 33.70 -3.17 -39.13
N ALA A 25 33.04 -4.08 -39.86
CA ALA A 25 31.60 -4.28 -39.75
C ALA A 25 31.18 -4.77 -38.34
N GLU A 26 31.96 -5.66 -37.74
CA GLU A 26 31.71 -6.13 -36.38
C GLU A 26 31.85 -5.02 -35.33
N ARG A 27 32.85 -4.14 -35.46
CA ARG A 27 33.00 -2.96 -34.60
C ARG A 27 31.79 -2.03 -34.70
N VAL A 28 31.35 -1.72 -35.92
CA VAL A 28 30.17 -0.88 -36.15
C VAL A 28 28.91 -1.53 -35.54
N ALA A 29 28.75 -2.85 -35.68
CA ALA A 29 27.63 -3.56 -35.08
C ALA A 29 27.66 -3.52 -33.55
N LEU A 30 28.84 -3.66 -32.93
CA LEU A 30 29.01 -3.57 -31.47
C LEU A 30 28.73 -2.15 -30.95
N GLU A 31 29.20 -1.12 -31.66
CA GLU A 31 28.91 0.28 -31.33
C GLU A 31 27.41 0.56 -31.40
N ALA A 32 26.74 0.14 -32.48
CA ALA A 32 25.29 0.27 -32.62
C ALA A 32 24.52 -0.48 -31.52
N ALA A 33 24.98 -1.67 -31.13
CA ALA A 33 24.38 -2.43 -30.03
C ALA A 33 24.57 -1.72 -28.68
N ALA A 34 25.74 -1.13 -28.44
CA ALA A 34 26.02 -0.37 -27.22
C ALA A 34 25.15 0.90 -27.14
N GLU A 35 24.98 1.62 -28.26
CA GLU A 35 24.09 2.78 -28.34
C GLU A 35 22.62 2.40 -28.12
N ALA A 36 22.17 1.29 -28.70
CA ALA A 36 20.83 0.77 -28.50
C ALA A 36 20.60 0.37 -27.04
N ALA A 37 21.55 -0.33 -26.42
CA ALA A 37 21.49 -0.67 -25.00
C ALA A 37 21.43 0.58 -24.11
N ALA A 38 22.22 1.61 -24.41
CA ALA A 38 22.18 2.89 -23.69
C ALA A 38 20.83 3.61 -23.88
N ALA A 39 20.24 3.55 -25.08
CA ALA A 39 18.93 4.12 -25.36
C ALA A 39 17.81 3.40 -24.58
N VAL A 40 17.87 2.06 -24.52
CA VAL A 40 16.98 1.25 -23.68
C VAL A 40 17.15 1.60 -22.21
N GLY A 41 18.39 1.70 -21.71
CA GLY A 41 18.66 2.11 -20.34
C GLY A 41 18.01 3.45 -19.99
N ARG A 42 18.19 4.47 -20.85
CA ARG A 42 17.52 5.78 -20.67
C ARG A 42 15.99 5.69 -20.71
N ALA A 43 15.42 4.80 -21.54
CA ALA A 43 13.98 4.60 -21.60
C ALA A 43 13.44 3.93 -20.32
N VAL A 44 14.16 2.95 -19.78
CA VAL A 44 13.84 2.30 -18.50
C VAL A 44 13.87 3.31 -17.35
N GLU A 45 14.90 4.16 -17.29
CA GLU A 45 14.99 5.22 -16.27
C GLU A 45 13.84 6.24 -16.36
N ARG A 46 13.44 6.64 -17.58
CA ARG A 46 12.26 7.51 -17.72
C ARG A 46 10.99 6.82 -17.24
N ARG A 47 10.83 5.53 -17.56
CA ARG A 47 9.67 4.75 -17.12
C ARG A 47 9.64 4.61 -15.60
N SER A 48 10.77 4.35 -14.94
CA SER A 48 10.81 4.19 -13.48
C SER A 48 10.40 5.48 -12.76
N VAL A 49 10.88 6.62 -13.24
CA VAL A 49 10.48 7.94 -12.71
C VAL A 49 8.99 8.19 -12.89
N GLU A 50 8.43 7.88 -14.06
CA GLU A 50 7.01 8.10 -14.32
C GLU A 50 6.12 7.15 -13.50
N VAL A 51 6.52 5.90 -13.33
CA VAL A 51 5.83 4.96 -12.44
C VAL A 51 5.85 5.47 -11.00
N ALA A 52 6.99 5.93 -10.49
CA ALA A 52 7.07 6.49 -9.14
C ALA A 52 6.16 7.72 -8.95
N ARG A 53 6.02 8.56 -9.99
CA ARG A 53 5.09 9.71 -9.97
C ARG A 53 3.63 9.25 -9.94
N LEU A 54 3.27 8.26 -10.74
CA LEU A 54 1.92 7.69 -10.77
C LEU A 54 1.58 7.03 -9.44
N ASP A 55 2.50 6.26 -8.86
CA ASP A 55 2.32 5.63 -7.56
C ASP A 55 2.11 6.68 -6.46
N ALA A 56 2.88 7.78 -6.49
CA ALA A 56 2.68 8.90 -5.57
C ALA A 56 1.30 9.56 -5.76
N ALA A 57 0.88 9.81 -7.01
CA ALA A 57 -0.42 10.39 -7.31
C ALA A 57 -1.59 9.49 -6.87
N VAL A 58 -1.46 8.16 -7.03
CA VAL A 58 -2.44 7.18 -6.54
C VAL A 58 -2.50 7.21 -5.03
N ALA A 59 -1.36 7.18 -4.34
CA ALA A 59 -1.32 7.27 -2.88
C ALA A 59 -1.95 8.57 -2.35
N ASP A 60 -1.74 9.70 -3.03
CA ASP A 60 -2.36 10.98 -2.69
C ASP A 60 -3.88 10.94 -2.88
N ALA A 61 -4.36 10.36 -3.99
CA ALA A 61 -5.78 10.20 -4.26
C ALA A 61 -6.46 9.27 -3.25
N GLU A 62 -5.83 8.15 -2.89
CA GLU A 62 -6.31 7.22 -1.87
C GLU A 62 -6.43 7.88 -0.50
N ARG A 63 -5.42 8.66 -0.10
CA ARG A 63 -5.47 9.46 1.14
C ARG A 63 -6.59 10.48 1.10
N GLY A 64 -6.77 11.18 -0.02
CA GLY A 64 -7.87 12.12 -0.21
C GLY A 64 -9.24 11.46 -0.08
N ALA A 65 -9.40 10.28 -0.67
CA ALA A 65 -10.63 9.49 -0.55
C ALA A 65 -10.89 9.02 0.89
N ASP A 66 -9.85 8.56 1.60
CA ASP A 66 -9.96 8.16 3.01
C ASP A 66 -10.42 9.32 3.89
N VAL A 67 -9.82 10.51 3.71
CA VAL A 67 -10.23 11.73 4.42
C VAL A 67 -11.67 12.12 4.07
N ALA A 68 -12.06 12.09 2.79
CA ALA A 68 -13.41 12.42 2.37
C ALA A 68 -14.46 11.47 2.99
N LEU A 69 -14.20 10.16 2.99
CA LEU A 69 -15.07 9.16 3.63
C LEU A 69 -15.14 9.36 5.14
N ALA A 70 -14.02 9.68 5.78
CA ALA A 70 -13.98 9.95 7.22
C ALA A 70 -14.76 11.21 7.59
N VAL A 71 -14.67 12.28 6.78
CA VAL A 71 -15.47 13.50 6.92
C VAL A 71 -16.95 13.19 6.79
N LEU A 72 -17.37 12.50 5.73
CA LEU A 72 -18.78 12.12 5.54
C LEU A 72 -19.31 11.30 6.73
N ALA A 73 -18.55 10.29 7.15
CA ALA A 73 -18.94 9.44 8.27
C ALA A 73 -18.82 10.12 9.65
N SER A 74 -18.27 11.34 9.72
CA SER A 74 -18.35 12.19 10.92
C SER A 74 -19.64 13.01 10.98
N LEU A 75 -20.27 13.25 9.83
CA LEU A 75 -21.50 14.04 9.66
C LEU A 75 -22.74 13.15 9.68
N VAL A 76 -22.65 11.93 9.14
CA VAL A 76 -23.74 10.96 9.07
C VAL A 76 -23.28 9.57 9.53
N PRO A 77 -24.18 8.65 9.94
CA PRO A 77 -23.81 7.29 10.25
C PRO A 77 -23.10 6.59 9.08
N ALA A 78 -22.13 5.72 9.38
CA ALA A 78 -21.29 5.08 8.37
C ALA A 78 -22.08 4.29 7.31
N ASP A 79 -23.18 3.65 7.68
CA ASP A 79 -24.03 2.91 6.74
C ASP A 79 -24.74 3.84 5.75
N VAL A 80 -25.09 5.06 6.18
CA VAL A 80 -25.68 6.08 5.31
C VAL A 80 -24.60 6.65 4.37
N ALA A 81 -23.41 6.93 4.89
CA ALA A 81 -22.29 7.37 4.08
C ALA A 81 -21.95 6.34 2.99
N ALA A 82 -21.91 5.05 3.34
CA ALA A 82 -21.67 3.97 2.40
C ALA A 82 -22.67 3.96 1.23
N VAL A 83 -23.97 4.11 1.54
CA VAL A 83 -25.02 4.21 0.50
C VAL A 83 -24.84 5.46 -0.37
N LEU A 84 -24.53 6.61 0.23
CA LEU A 84 -24.38 7.88 -0.50
C LEU A 84 -23.17 7.91 -1.44
N THR A 85 -22.11 7.17 -1.12
CA THR A 85 -20.89 7.10 -1.93
C THR A 85 -20.81 5.85 -2.79
N GLU A 86 -21.87 5.02 -2.82
CA GLU A 86 -21.87 3.71 -3.50
C GLU A 86 -20.71 2.80 -3.03
N GLU A 87 -20.31 2.93 -1.76
CA GLU A 87 -19.21 2.19 -1.15
C GLU A 87 -19.72 1.14 -0.15
N THR A 88 -18.82 0.25 0.28
CA THR A 88 -19.14 -0.70 1.37
C THR A 88 -18.98 -0.05 2.75
N PRO A 89 -19.78 -0.45 3.76
CA PRO A 89 -19.56 0.00 5.14
C PRO A 89 -18.16 -0.31 5.67
N ALA A 90 -17.54 -1.39 5.19
CA ALA A 90 -16.16 -1.74 5.53
C ALA A 90 -15.16 -0.71 4.98
N ARG A 91 -15.33 -0.24 3.73
CA ARG A 91 -14.48 0.79 3.12
C ARG A 91 -14.57 2.13 3.84
N VAL A 92 -15.77 2.52 4.27
CA VAL A 92 -15.99 3.74 5.06
C VAL A 92 -15.27 3.65 6.41
N ARG A 93 -15.43 2.54 7.13
CA ARG A 93 -14.73 2.30 8.40
C ARG A 93 -13.21 2.30 8.23
N LEU A 94 -12.71 1.73 7.14
CA LEU A 94 -11.28 1.75 6.83
C LEU A 94 -10.78 3.18 6.58
N GLY A 95 -11.52 3.98 5.82
CA GLY A 95 -11.22 5.40 5.60
C GLY A 95 -11.17 6.18 6.93
N GLN A 96 -12.15 5.96 7.82
CA GLN A 96 -12.15 6.55 9.16
C GLN A 96 -10.95 6.14 10.03
N GLN A 97 -10.43 4.92 9.86
CA GLN A 97 -9.27 4.43 10.61
C GLN A 97 -7.94 4.96 10.06
N ARG A 98 -7.86 5.21 8.75
CA ARG A 98 -6.64 5.64 8.07
C ARG A 98 -6.49 7.16 7.97
N ALA A 99 -7.60 7.89 7.91
CA ALA A 99 -7.57 9.35 7.77
C ALA A 99 -6.97 10.03 9.02
N PRO A 100 -6.03 10.98 8.84
CA PRO A 100 -5.54 11.81 9.94
C PRO A 100 -6.69 12.60 10.58
N VAL A 101 -6.77 12.59 11.90
CA VAL A 101 -7.88 13.22 12.64
C VAL A 101 -7.86 14.73 12.47
N GLU A 102 -6.67 15.31 12.36
CA GLU A 102 -6.43 16.74 12.17
C GLU A 102 -7.05 17.23 10.85
N ASP A 103 -6.80 16.51 9.76
CA ASP A 103 -7.32 16.84 8.43
C ASP A 103 -8.85 16.70 8.38
N VAL A 104 -9.38 15.63 8.98
CA VAL A 104 -10.83 15.42 9.08
C VAL A 104 -11.47 16.53 9.89
N THR A 105 -10.90 16.91 11.03
CA THR A 105 -11.44 17.95 11.90
C THR A 105 -11.43 19.30 11.21
N ALA A 106 -10.30 19.69 10.60
CA ALA A 106 -10.18 20.93 9.84
C ALA A 106 -11.21 21.00 8.70
N ARG A 107 -11.41 19.89 7.97
CA ARG A 107 -12.37 19.85 6.86
C ARG A 107 -13.83 19.88 7.33
N VAL A 108 -14.15 19.22 8.44
CA VAL A 108 -15.48 19.30 9.07
C VAL A 108 -15.76 20.73 9.52
N GLU A 109 -14.83 21.37 10.22
CA GLU A 109 -14.97 22.76 10.68
C GLU A 109 -15.18 23.73 9.51
N GLN A 110 -14.47 23.55 8.40
CA GLN A 110 -14.68 24.33 7.17
C GLN A 110 -16.10 24.17 6.61
N LEU A 111 -16.63 22.94 6.61
CA LEU A 111 -17.95 22.63 6.04
C LEU A 111 -19.11 23.04 6.96
N THR A 112 -18.93 22.97 8.28
CA THR A 112 -19.96 23.31 9.27
C THR A 112 -19.88 24.76 9.76
N GLY A 113 -18.93 25.56 9.25
CA GLY A 113 -18.74 26.95 9.65
C GLY A 113 -18.25 27.09 11.09
N GLY A 114 -17.44 26.16 11.58
CA GLY A 114 -16.93 26.15 12.95
C GLY A 114 -17.92 25.65 14.00
N VAL A 115 -19.09 25.14 13.59
CA VAL A 115 -19.96 24.37 14.49
C VAL A 115 -19.27 23.04 14.77
N VAL A 116 -18.56 22.98 15.89
CA VAL A 116 -17.98 21.74 16.41
C VAL A 116 -19.13 20.76 16.56
N VAL A 117 -19.18 19.74 15.69
CA VAL A 117 -20.08 18.60 15.84
C VAL A 117 -19.59 17.87 17.09
N ALA A 118 -20.05 18.31 18.25
CA ALA A 118 -19.76 17.68 19.51
C ALA A 118 -20.29 16.26 19.39
N ARG A 119 -19.38 15.30 19.16
CA ARG A 119 -19.69 13.87 19.27
C ARG A 119 -20.41 13.74 20.61
N ARG A 120 -21.70 13.39 20.56
CA ARG A 120 -22.47 12.95 21.72
C ARG A 120 -21.82 11.64 22.19
N ARG A 121 -20.67 11.72 22.87
CA ARG A 121 -20.18 10.65 23.72
C ARG A 121 -21.30 10.40 24.70
N GLY A 122 -21.86 9.19 24.66
CA GLY A 122 -22.97 8.78 25.49
C GLY A 122 -22.77 9.26 26.92
N ARG A 123 -23.65 10.18 27.34
CA ARG A 123 -23.81 10.55 28.75
C ARG A 123 -24.03 9.26 29.52
N PRO A 124 -23.21 8.91 30.54
CA PRO A 124 -23.57 7.84 31.44
C PRO A 124 -24.90 8.24 32.11
N ARG A 125 -25.98 7.54 31.74
CA ARG A 125 -27.23 7.61 32.47
C ARG A 125 -27.00 6.87 33.79
N GLY A 126 -26.90 7.61 34.90
CA GLY A 126 -27.00 7.01 36.22
C GLY A 126 -26.11 7.62 37.30
N SER A 127 -26.27 8.91 37.59
CA SER A 127 -25.96 9.44 38.92
C SER A 127 -27.14 9.09 39.85
N GLY A 128 -27.06 7.95 40.53
CA GLY A 128 -27.91 7.61 41.67
C GLY A 128 -27.10 7.72 42.94
N ALA A 129 -27.22 8.83 43.64
CA ALA A 129 -26.59 9.05 44.93
C ALA A 129 -27.15 8.10 46.01
N ALA A 130 -26.24 7.69 46.90
CA ALA A 130 -26.43 7.32 48.31
C ALA A 130 -27.33 6.12 48.67
N ARG A 131 -26.70 5.09 49.24
CA ARG A 131 -27.06 4.61 50.58
C ARG A 131 -25.86 3.96 51.28
N THR A 132 -25.46 4.59 52.38
CA THR A 132 -24.62 4.08 53.45
C THR A 132 -25.25 2.87 54.13
N GLY A 133 -24.41 1.93 54.58
CA GLY A 133 -24.85 0.77 55.37
C GLY A 133 -23.72 -0.21 55.66
N ARG A 134 -22.77 0.19 56.51
CA ARG A 134 -21.78 -0.70 57.13
C ARG A 134 -22.48 -1.43 58.29
N ALA A 135 -22.57 -2.75 58.23
CA ALA A 135 -22.73 -3.60 59.41
C ALA A 135 -22.05 -4.96 59.16
N ALA A 136 -21.11 -5.28 60.03
CA ALA A 136 -20.45 -6.57 60.12
C ALA A 136 -21.38 -7.60 60.77
N ALA A 137 -21.34 -8.84 60.27
CA ALA A 137 -21.67 -10.03 61.03
C ALA A 137 -20.89 -11.21 60.42
N GLU A 138 -20.25 -11.96 61.31
CA GLU A 138 -19.36 -13.09 61.05
C GLU A 138 -20.11 -14.34 60.52
N VAL A 139 -19.55 -14.98 59.48
CA VAL A 139 -19.19 -16.42 59.29
C VAL A 139 -19.89 -17.43 60.25
N PRO A 140 -20.46 -18.58 59.77
CA PRO A 140 -19.58 -19.65 59.28
C PRO A 140 -19.99 -20.57 58.13
N ALA A 141 -18.91 -21.20 57.64
CA ALA A 141 -18.75 -22.20 56.60
C ALA A 141 -19.68 -23.43 56.71
N ALA A 142 -20.21 -23.81 55.55
CA ALA A 142 -20.44 -25.17 55.08
C ALA A 142 -20.48 -25.02 53.54
N GLY A 143 -19.62 -25.60 52.71
CA GLY A 143 -19.03 -26.92 52.71
C GLY A 143 -19.31 -27.49 51.31
N VAL A 144 -18.25 -27.87 50.57
CA VAL A 144 -18.26 -28.87 49.47
C VAL A 144 -18.97 -28.39 48.17
N GLU A 145 -18.49 -28.44 46.94
CA GLU A 145 -17.38 -29.08 46.21
C GLU A 145 -17.21 -28.27 44.91
N ALA A 146 -15.99 -28.12 44.39
CA ALA A 146 -15.77 -27.56 43.07
C ALA A 146 -15.84 -28.68 42.02
N PRO A 147 -16.67 -28.59 40.97
CA PRO A 147 -16.52 -29.48 39.82
C PRO A 147 -15.51 -28.91 38.80
N GLU A 148 -14.67 -29.82 38.34
CA GLU A 148 -13.48 -29.69 37.49
C GLU A 148 -13.69 -29.01 36.12
N PRO A 149 -12.63 -28.47 35.49
CA PRO A 149 -12.72 -27.86 34.16
C PRO A 149 -12.92 -28.91 33.06
N VAL A 150 -13.98 -28.73 32.26
CA VAL A 150 -14.23 -29.51 31.04
C VAL A 150 -13.13 -29.25 30.02
N ARG A 151 -12.34 -30.29 29.69
CA ARG A 151 -11.40 -30.29 28.57
C ARG A 151 -12.18 -30.45 27.26
N VAL A 152 -12.08 -29.46 26.38
CA VAL A 152 -12.58 -29.56 25.00
C VAL A 152 -11.45 -30.06 24.13
N GLU A 153 -11.52 -31.32 23.72
CA GLU A 153 -10.62 -31.90 22.71
C GLU A 153 -10.92 -31.27 21.34
N ARG A 154 -9.87 -30.79 20.68
CA ARG A 154 -9.95 -30.32 19.28
C ARG A 154 -9.94 -31.52 18.34
N PRO A 155 -10.81 -31.58 17.32
CA PRO A 155 -10.71 -32.60 16.30
C PRO A 155 -9.48 -32.35 15.41
N VAL A 156 -8.67 -33.40 15.25
CA VAL A 156 -7.61 -33.49 14.24
C VAL A 156 -8.29 -33.80 12.90
N LEU A 157 -8.22 -32.87 11.95
CA LEU A 157 -8.61 -33.13 10.58
C LEU A 157 -7.47 -33.90 9.90
N SER A 158 -7.83 -35.04 9.31
CA SER A 158 -6.95 -35.92 8.52
C SER A 158 -6.67 -35.34 7.14
#